data_AF-A0A369JIE5-F1
#
_entry.id   AF-A0A369JIE5-F1
#
_cell.length_a   1.000
_cell.length_b   1.000
_cell.length_c   1.000
_cell.angle_alpha   90.00
_cell.angle_beta   90.00
_cell.angle_gamma   90.00
#
_symmetry.space_group_name_H-M   'P 1'
#
loop_
_entity.id
_entity.type
_entity.pdbx_description
1 polymer ?
#
loop_
_entity_poly.entity_id
_entity_poly.type
_entity_poly.pdbx_seq_one_letter_code
_entity_poly.pdbx_strand_id
1 'polypeptide(L)'
;MFEQVCETPKVDFALRLRFCGACHKKNIYRGAAIARDADWGKIPLTIYTSLPRAKGSSELESTCNSSINTPCHAYYAPELHAVKDQYSSLLKGDAALASFVKERQDFATRLMQLLEWDSKCKNQEKMKCNEKILDRQDDVEDRLVKLGWNADNFPFNDWGSYATIWRDAWISFIRQPRALTDKSWDNSRPQLVYILERVIEEFSKLWTIYLEQFPLAQRDLMLNGREAANSPIIKACLAEDKGKIEITAERFDVLVPTALAEVEGHLRKIEQYLIAYLTDSSFTANALAAALTNKDHDALRHAATLSDCPSYRY
;
A
#
# COMPACT_ATOMS: atom_id res chain seq x y z
N MET A 1 -14.07 -36.54 -24.60
CA MET A 1 -13.48 -35.38 -25.29
C MET A 1 -13.92 -34.16 -24.49
N PHE A 2 -13.09 -33.68 -23.56
CA PHE A 2 -13.48 -32.58 -22.68
C PHE A 2 -13.22 -31.26 -23.41
N GLU A 3 -14.27 -30.49 -23.65
CA GLU A 3 -14.17 -29.10 -24.08
C GLU A 3 -13.46 -28.31 -22.98
N GLN A 4 -12.16 -28.04 -23.20
CA GLN A 4 -11.39 -27.22 -22.31
C GLN A 4 -11.90 -25.78 -22.43
N VAL A 5 -12.74 -25.39 -21.48
CA VAL A 5 -13.25 -24.02 -21.35
C VAL A 5 -12.02 -23.10 -21.22
N CYS A 6 -11.73 -22.38 -22.31
CA CYS A 6 -10.64 -21.42 -22.31
C CYS A 6 -11.02 -20.27 -21.38
N GLU A 7 -10.17 -20.03 -20.38
CA GLU A 7 -10.21 -18.83 -19.53
C GLU A 7 -10.32 -17.55 -20.37
N THR A 8 -10.85 -16.48 -19.75
CA THR A 8 -11.04 -15.16 -20.37
C THR A 8 -9.88 -14.76 -21.27
N PRO A 9 -10.14 -14.41 -22.54
CA PRO A 9 -9.09 -14.16 -23.53
C PRO A 9 -8.24 -12.96 -23.13
N LYS A 10 -6.92 -13.11 -23.17
CA LYS A 10 -5.97 -12.01 -23.07
C LYS A 10 -5.88 -11.33 -24.44
N VAL A 11 -6.22 -10.05 -24.48
CA VAL A 11 -6.10 -9.22 -25.69
C VAL A 11 -4.70 -8.61 -25.72
N ASP A 12 -3.93 -8.90 -26.77
CA ASP A 12 -2.68 -8.19 -27.06
C ASP A 12 -2.97 -7.14 -28.15
N PHE A 13 -3.07 -5.88 -27.73
CA PHE A 13 -3.39 -4.77 -28.63
C PHE A 13 -2.25 -4.44 -29.62
N ALA A 14 -1.00 -4.75 -29.27
CA ALA A 14 0.11 -4.56 -30.20
C ALA A 14 0.07 -5.60 -31.33
N LEU A 15 -0.40 -6.81 -31.04
CA LEU A 15 -0.56 -7.85 -32.07
C LEU A 15 -1.93 -7.84 -32.74
N ARG A 16 -2.93 -7.13 -32.17
CA ARG A 16 -4.36 -7.21 -32.54
C ARG A 16 -4.92 -8.63 -32.47
N LEU A 17 -4.38 -9.45 -31.56
CA LEU A 17 -4.77 -10.84 -31.39
C LEU A 17 -5.38 -11.07 -30.01
N ARG A 18 -6.25 -12.08 -29.93
CA ARG A 18 -6.83 -12.58 -28.68
C ARG A 18 -6.37 -14.01 -28.48
N PHE A 19 -5.76 -14.28 -27.34
CA PHE A 19 -5.32 -15.61 -26.98
C PHE A 19 -5.91 -16.04 -25.64
N CYS A 20 -6.32 -17.30 -25.52
CA CYS A 20 -6.41 -17.90 -24.19
C CYS A 20 -4.98 -18.09 -23.62
N GLY A 21 -4.87 -18.39 -22.32
CA GLY A 21 -3.57 -18.59 -21.68
C GLY A 21 -2.69 -19.65 -22.37
N ALA A 22 -3.28 -20.78 -22.80
CA ALA A 22 -2.57 -21.84 -23.51
C ALA A 22 -2.11 -21.41 -24.91
N CYS A 23 -2.98 -20.78 -25.70
CA CYS A 23 -2.64 -20.29 -27.03
C CYS A 23 -1.57 -19.20 -26.98
N HIS A 24 -1.57 -18.33 -25.97
CA HIS A 24 -0.53 -17.32 -25.81
C HIS A 24 0.83 -17.98 -25.58
N LYS A 25 0.90 -18.93 -24.62
CA LYS A 25 2.14 -19.68 -24.33
C LYS A 25 2.65 -20.46 -25.54
N LYS A 26 1.75 -20.94 -26.40
CA LYS A 26 2.08 -21.71 -27.61
C LYS A 26 2.56 -20.86 -28.79
N ASN A 27 2.21 -19.58 -28.84
CA ASN A 27 2.45 -18.76 -30.04
C ASN A 27 3.33 -17.53 -29.80
N ILE A 28 3.55 -17.13 -28.55
CA ILE A 28 4.33 -15.94 -28.21
C ILE A 28 5.65 -16.37 -27.55
N TYR A 29 6.76 -16.12 -28.23
CA TYR A 29 8.10 -16.50 -27.76
C TYR A 29 9.10 -15.39 -28.02
N ARG A 30 10.24 -15.44 -27.33
CA ARG A 30 11.37 -14.56 -27.64
C ARG A 30 11.85 -14.81 -29.07
N GLY A 31 12.18 -13.74 -29.81
CA GLY A 31 12.66 -13.83 -31.19
C GLY A 31 13.84 -14.81 -31.35
N ALA A 32 14.79 -14.75 -30.42
CA ALA A 32 15.95 -15.65 -30.39
C ALA A 32 15.61 -17.12 -30.14
N ALA A 33 14.49 -17.41 -29.46
CA ALA A 33 14.02 -18.78 -29.28
C ALA A 33 13.38 -19.30 -30.57
N ILE A 34 12.51 -18.51 -31.20
CA ILE A 34 11.87 -18.86 -32.48
C ILE A 34 12.93 -19.15 -33.55
N ALA A 35 13.97 -18.30 -33.62
CA ALA A 35 15.08 -18.47 -34.56
C ALA A 35 15.87 -19.76 -34.37
N ARG A 36 16.06 -20.17 -33.12
CA ARG A 36 16.77 -21.40 -32.77
C ARG A 36 15.92 -22.63 -33.09
N ASP A 37 14.65 -22.61 -32.72
CA ASP A 37 13.72 -23.73 -32.92
C ASP A 37 13.48 -24.01 -34.41
N ALA A 38 13.58 -22.98 -35.25
CA ALA A 38 13.42 -23.08 -36.70
C ALA A 38 14.74 -23.25 -37.48
N ASP A 39 15.88 -23.39 -36.80
CA ASP A 39 17.23 -23.52 -37.37
C ASP A 39 17.58 -22.44 -38.41
N TRP A 40 17.22 -21.19 -38.11
CA TRP A 40 17.41 -20.06 -39.02
C TRP A 40 18.83 -19.49 -39.05
N GLY A 41 19.69 -19.90 -38.12
CA GLY A 41 21.02 -19.31 -37.93
C GLY A 41 20.96 -17.81 -37.59
N LYS A 42 21.85 -17.00 -38.17
CA LYS A 42 21.92 -15.56 -37.92
C LYS A 42 20.89 -14.81 -38.77
N ILE A 43 19.90 -14.23 -38.11
CA ILE A 43 18.82 -13.48 -38.75
C ILE A 43 19.14 -11.98 -38.74
N PRO A 44 18.97 -11.27 -39.87
CA PRO A 44 19.06 -9.82 -39.92
C PRO A 44 18.16 -9.14 -38.88
N LEU A 45 18.69 -8.14 -38.17
CA LEU A 45 17.94 -7.38 -37.17
C LEU A 45 16.68 -6.72 -37.77
N THR A 46 16.75 -6.35 -39.05
CA THR A 46 15.66 -5.76 -39.83
C THR A 46 14.37 -6.58 -39.78
N ILE A 47 14.45 -7.91 -39.70
CA ILE A 47 13.27 -8.79 -39.57
C ILE A 47 12.54 -8.54 -38.25
N TYR A 48 13.26 -8.43 -37.13
CA TYR A 48 12.67 -8.15 -35.81
C TYR A 48 12.06 -6.75 -35.74
N THR A 49 12.70 -5.77 -36.39
CA THR A 49 12.15 -4.40 -36.49
C THR A 49 10.93 -4.30 -37.41
N SER A 50 10.68 -5.30 -38.25
CA SER A 50 9.53 -5.33 -39.18
C SER A 50 8.25 -5.90 -38.55
N LEU A 51 8.26 -6.14 -37.24
CA LEU A 51 7.16 -6.76 -36.49
C LEU A 51 6.85 -5.98 -35.21
N PRO A 52 5.58 -5.90 -34.81
CA PRO A 52 5.25 -5.47 -33.46
C PRO A 52 5.75 -6.50 -32.43
N ARG A 53 6.22 -6.03 -31.28
CA ARG A 53 6.54 -6.89 -30.14
C ARG A 53 5.29 -7.12 -29.28
N ALA A 54 5.12 -8.34 -28.77
CA ALA A 54 4.09 -8.70 -27.81
C ALA A 54 4.32 -8.00 -26.47
N LYS A 55 3.26 -7.78 -25.68
CA LYS A 55 3.40 -7.16 -24.36
C LYS A 55 4.13 -8.10 -23.38
N GLY A 56 5.37 -7.77 -23.03
CA GLY A 56 6.15 -8.46 -22.01
C GLY A 56 5.72 -8.09 -20.58
N SER A 57 5.99 -8.98 -19.61
CA SER A 57 5.63 -8.77 -18.20
C SER A 57 6.61 -7.88 -17.43
N SER A 58 7.74 -7.46 -18.01
CA SER A 58 8.81 -6.78 -17.24
C SER A 58 9.45 -5.56 -17.90
N GLU A 59 9.04 -5.14 -19.10
CA GLU A 59 9.73 -4.04 -19.78
C GLU A 59 9.05 -2.69 -19.49
N LEU A 60 9.71 -1.92 -18.63
CA LEU A 60 9.50 -0.51 -18.34
C LEU A 60 9.83 0.41 -19.54
N GLU A 61 10.11 -0.13 -20.72
CA GLU A 61 10.66 0.65 -21.83
C GLU A 61 9.57 1.38 -22.61
N SER A 62 9.57 2.70 -22.41
CA SER A 62 8.62 3.70 -22.90
C SER A 62 8.73 4.03 -24.39
N THR A 63 9.45 3.25 -25.18
CA THR A 63 9.73 3.58 -26.58
C THR A 63 8.87 2.72 -27.52
N CYS A 64 7.87 3.35 -28.10
CA CYS A 64 6.97 2.78 -29.11
C CYS A 64 7.55 2.92 -30.52
N ASN A 65 8.75 2.39 -30.71
CA ASN A 65 9.42 2.41 -31.99
C ASN A 65 9.87 1.00 -32.34
N SER A 66 9.48 0.51 -33.52
CA SER A 66 9.89 -0.83 -33.96
C SER A 66 11.39 -0.91 -34.26
N SER A 67 12.08 0.21 -34.48
CA SER A 67 13.54 0.23 -34.76
C SER A 67 14.40 -0.30 -33.60
N ILE A 68 13.89 -0.25 -32.38
CA ILE A 68 14.60 -0.76 -31.19
C ILE A 68 14.30 -2.24 -30.91
N ASN A 69 13.50 -2.89 -31.77
CA ASN A 69 13.15 -4.28 -31.57
C ASN A 69 14.37 -5.19 -31.70
N THR A 70 14.53 -6.10 -30.74
CA THR A 70 15.66 -7.03 -30.66
C THR A 70 15.18 -8.48 -30.56
N PRO A 71 16.05 -9.47 -30.82
CA PRO A 71 15.72 -10.88 -30.62
C PRO A 71 15.31 -11.24 -29.18
N CYS A 72 15.58 -10.39 -28.19
CA CYS A 72 15.22 -10.62 -26.79
C CYS A 72 13.71 -10.38 -26.52
N HIS A 73 13.04 -9.58 -27.36
CA HIS A 73 11.60 -9.32 -27.22
C HIS A 73 10.75 -10.52 -27.64
N ALA A 74 9.51 -10.52 -27.18
CA ALA A 74 8.51 -11.53 -27.54
C ALA A 74 7.78 -11.17 -28.84
N TYR A 75 7.55 -12.16 -29.69
CA TYR A 75 6.88 -12.03 -30.99
C TYR A 75 5.84 -13.11 -31.19
N TYR A 76 4.86 -12.82 -32.04
CA TYR A 76 3.94 -13.84 -32.55
C TYR A 76 4.67 -14.70 -33.59
N ALA A 77 4.96 -15.94 -33.22
CA ALA A 77 5.82 -16.81 -34.02
C ALA A 77 5.34 -16.97 -35.47
N PRO A 78 4.05 -17.27 -35.76
CA PRO A 78 3.57 -17.39 -37.14
C PRO A 78 3.84 -16.16 -38.01
N GLU A 79 3.71 -14.95 -37.46
CA GLU A 79 3.97 -13.72 -38.22
C GLU A 79 5.47 -13.48 -38.40
N LEU A 80 6.30 -13.83 -37.41
CA LEU A 80 7.76 -13.80 -37.55
C LEU A 80 8.25 -14.75 -38.66
N HIS A 81 7.69 -15.96 -38.74
CA HIS A 81 7.94 -16.90 -39.84
C HIS A 81 7.57 -16.26 -41.20
N ALA A 82 6.34 -15.74 -41.32
CA ALA A 82 5.85 -15.14 -42.55
C ALA A 82 6.71 -13.95 -43.03
N VAL A 83 7.07 -13.04 -42.10
CA VAL A 83 7.91 -11.87 -42.42
C VAL A 83 9.32 -12.30 -42.83
N LYS A 84 9.92 -13.29 -42.17
CA LYS A 84 11.25 -13.80 -42.52
C LYS A 84 11.25 -14.44 -43.92
N ASP A 85 10.22 -15.20 -44.27
CA ASP A 85 10.14 -15.85 -45.58
C ASP A 85 9.90 -14.83 -46.70
N GLN A 86 9.02 -13.86 -46.47
CA GLN A 86 8.82 -12.75 -47.41
C GLN A 86 10.10 -11.91 -47.57
N TYR A 87 10.78 -11.57 -46.46
CA TYR A 87 12.07 -10.87 -46.50
C TYR A 87 13.10 -11.63 -47.36
N SER A 88 13.20 -12.95 -47.15
CA SER A 88 14.12 -13.80 -47.91
C SER A 88 13.80 -13.83 -49.41
N SER A 89 12.51 -13.83 -49.77
CA SER A 89 12.07 -13.81 -51.18
C SER A 89 12.43 -12.50 -51.91
N LEU A 90 12.52 -11.38 -51.17
CA LEU A 90 12.79 -10.05 -51.71
C LEU A 90 14.29 -9.68 -51.73
N LEU A 91 15.18 -10.54 -51.21
CA LEU A 91 16.63 -10.27 -51.12
C LEU A 91 17.30 -9.94 -52.47
N LYS A 92 16.71 -10.35 -53.59
CA LYS A 92 17.24 -10.07 -54.94
C LYS A 92 16.88 -8.68 -55.48
N GLY A 93 15.96 -7.96 -54.84
CA GLY A 93 15.45 -6.67 -55.31
C GLY A 93 15.55 -5.58 -54.25
N ASP A 94 16.63 -4.81 -54.27
CA ASP A 94 16.95 -3.80 -53.24
C ASP A 94 15.80 -2.82 -52.99
N ALA A 95 15.19 -2.30 -54.06
CA ALA A 95 14.07 -1.36 -53.95
C ALA A 95 12.81 -1.99 -53.33
N ALA A 96 12.50 -3.23 -53.71
CA ALA A 96 11.33 -3.95 -53.18
C ALA A 96 11.54 -4.33 -51.71
N LEU A 97 12.74 -4.77 -51.35
CA LEU A 97 13.12 -5.07 -49.97
C LEU A 97 13.04 -3.82 -49.08
N ALA A 98 13.57 -2.70 -49.55
CA ALA A 98 13.53 -1.43 -48.82
C ALA A 98 12.08 -0.95 -48.59
N SER A 99 11.20 -1.04 -49.60
CA SER A 99 9.78 -0.71 -49.45
C SER A 99 9.11 -1.60 -48.42
N PHE A 100 9.31 -2.92 -48.52
CA PHE A 100 8.75 -3.90 -47.59
C PHE A 100 9.17 -3.63 -46.14
N VAL A 101 10.47 -3.44 -45.89
CA VAL A 101 10.99 -3.18 -44.54
C VAL A 101 10.40 -1.89 -43.98
N LYS A 102 10.36 -0.82 -44.79
CA LYS A 102 9.80 0.47 -44.37
C LYS A 102 8.30 0.35 -44.03
N GLU A 103 7.50 -0.22 -44.92
CA GLU A 103 6.06 -0.41 -44.70
C GLU A 103 5.76 -1.22 -43.44
N ARG A 104 6.53 -2.29 -43.22
CA ARG A 104 6.40 -3.14 -42.04
C ARG A 104 6.86 -2.46 -40.75
N GLN A 105 7.96 -1.72 -40.78
CA GLN A 105 8.43 -0.93 -39.64
C GLN A 105 7.44 0.17 -39.26
N ASP A 106 6.89 0.89 -40.25
CA ASP A 106 5.86 1.92 -40.06
C ASP A 106 4.59 1.30 -39.44
N PHE A 107 4.15 0.15 -39.97
CA PHE A 107 3.01 -0.59 -39.42
C PHE A 107 3.25 -1.04 -37.98
N ALA A 108 4.37 -1.69 -37.69
CA ALA A 108 4.74 -2.15 -36.35
C ALA A 108 4.82 -0.99 -35.34
N THR A 109 5.42 0.14 -35.73
CA THR A 109 5.50 1.35 -34.91
C THR A 109 4.12 1.88 -34.55
N ARG A 110 3.18 1.98 -35.52
CA ARG A 110 1.81 2.42 -35.26
C ARG A 110 1.07 1.51 -34.27
N LEU A 111 1.27 0.20 -34.35
CA LEU A 111 0.68 -0.76 -33.41
C LEU A 111 1.24 -0.61 -32.00
N MET A 112 2.55 -0.41 -31.88
CA MET A 112 3.18 -0.18 -30.57
C MET A 112 2.72 1.14 -29.95
N GLN A 113 2.55 2.21 -30.74
CA GLN A 113 1.99 3.47 -30.28
C GLN A 113 0.55 3.32 -29.76
N LEU A 114 -0.27 2.48 -30.40
CA LEU A 114 -1.62 2.18 -29.92
C LEU A 114 -1.60 1.48 -28.55
N LEU A 115 -0.64 0.56 -28.32
CA LEU A 115 -0.47 -0.11 -27.03
C LEU A 115 -0.06 0.88 -25.93
N GLU A 116 0.83 1.81 -26.22
CA GLU A 116 1.20 2.86 -25.26
C GLU A 116 0.03 3.78 -24.96
N TRP A 117 -0.76 4.16 -25.97
CA TRP A 117 -1.97 4.93 -25.75
C TRP A 117 -2.95 4.20 -24.82
N ASP A 118 -3.22 2.91 -25.06
CA ASP A 118 -4.05 2.07 -24.17
C ASP A 118 -3.48 2.00 -22.74
N SER A 119 -2.16 1.84 -22.61
CA SER A 119 -1.47 1.86 -21.32
C SER A 119 -1.62 3.20 -20.60
N LYS A 120 -1.46 4.32 -21.32
CA LYS A 120 -1.67 5.68 -20.79
C LYS A 120 -3.11 5.89 -20.35
N CYS A 121 -4.10 5.48 -21.15
CA CYS A 121 -5.50 5.56 -20.78
C CYS A 121 -5.80 4.76 -19.50
N LYS A 122 -5.34 3.51 -19.41
CA LYS A 122 -5.51 2.68 -18.19
C LYS A 122 -4.82 3.28 -16.98
N ASN A 123 -3.61 3.84 -17.15
CA ASN A 123 -2.90 4.50 -16.06
C ASN A 123 -3.63 5.77 -15.61
N GLN A 124 -4.17 6.56 -16.52
CA GLN A 124 -5.01 7.73 -16.19
C GLN A 124 -6.29 7.32 -15.47
N GLU A 125 -6.97 6.26 -15.92
CA GLU A 125 -8.14 5.73 -15.22
C GLU A 125 -7.79 5.22 -13.82
N LYS A 126 -6.65 4.53 -13.67
CA LYS A 126 -6.13 4.10 -12.37
C LYS A 126 -5.80 5.28 -11.46
N MET A 127 -5.19 6.34 -11.98
CA MET A 127 -4.92 7.57 -11.23
C MET A 127 -6.22 8.22 -10.74
N LYS A 128 -7.20 8.41 -11.63
CA LYS A 128 -8.54 8.91 -11.27
C LYS A 128 -9.25 8.03 -10.24
N CYS A 129 -9.08 6.71 -10.33
CA CYS A 129 -9.62 5.76 -9.35
C CYS A 129 -8.94 5.92 -7.99
N ASN A 130 -7.60 6.08 -7.98
CA ASN A 130 -6.84 6.32 -6.76
C ASN A 130 -7.18 7.66 -6.12
N GLU A 131 -7.35 8.73 -6.89
CA GLU A 131 -7.81 10.04 -6.39
C GLU A 131 -9.14 9.90 -5.64
N LYS A 132 -10.14 9.23 -6.24
CA LYS A 132 -11.42 8.96 -5.57
C LYS A 132 -11.31 8.12 -4.30
N ILE A 133 -10.34 7.20 -4.26
CA ILE A 133 -10.05 6.40 -3.06
C ILE A 133 -9.50 7.29 -1.95
N LEU A 134 -8.59 8.21 -2.28
CA LEU A 134 -8.03 9.17 -1.33
C LEU A 134 -9.12 10.12 -0.81
N ASP A 135 -9.93 10.70 -1.69
CA ASP A 135 -11.05 11.57 -1.30
C ASP A 135 -12.02 10.86 -0.34
N ARG A 136 -12.29 9.57 -0.59
CA ARG A 136 -13.14 8.75 0.29
C ARG A 136 -12.47 8.49 1.63
N GLN A 137 -11.18 8.18 1.62
CA GLN A 137 -10.40 7.95 2.85
C GLN A 137 -10.47 9.20 3.73
N ASP A 138 -10.23 10.38 3.16
CA ASP A 138 -10.28 11.66 3.87
C ASP A 138 -11.68 11.91 4.48
N ASP A 139 -12.78 11.66 3.74
CA ASP A 139 -14.14 11.82 4.29
C ASP A 139 -14.44 10.82 5.42
N VAL A 140 -13.97 9.57 5.31
CA VAL A 140 -14.10 8.59 6.41
C VAL A 140 -13.35 9.05 7.65
N GLU A 141 -12.10 9.48 7.48
CA GLU A 141 -11.23 9.94 8.57
C GLU A 141 -11.82 11.18 9.25
N ASP A 142 -12.24 12.19 8.49
CA ASP A 142 -12.90 13.41 9.00
C ASP A 142 -14.16 13.09 9.81
N ARG A 143 -14.99 12.16 9.33
CA ARG A 143 -16.21 11.77 10.05
C ARG A 143 -15.91 10.99 11.33
N LEU A 144 -14.87 10.16 11.34
CA LEU A 144 -14.42 9.48 12.56
C LEU A 144 -13.86 10.49 13.58
N VAL A 145 -13.10 11.50 13.12
CA VAL A 145 -12.62 12.59 13.99
C VAL A 145 -13.79 13.36 14.61
N LYS A 146 -14.83 13.66 13.83
CA LYS A 146 -16.07 14.30 14.35
C LYS A 146 -16.81 13.44 15.38
N LEU A 147 -16.59 12.12 15.39
CA LEU A 147 -17.11 11.20 16.42
C LEU A 147 -16.20 11.11 17.66
N GLY A 148 -15.10 11.86 17.71
CA GLY A 148 -14.17 11.88 18.84
C GLY A 148 -13.00 10.91 18.72
N TRP A 149 -12.80 10.28 17.55
CA TRP A 149 -11.61 9.48 17.31
C TRP A 149 -10.40 10.37 17.00
N ASN A 150 -9.24 10.01 17.56
CA ASN A 150 -7.99 10.67 17.17
C ASN A 150 -7.50 10.08 15.85
N ALA A 151 -7.16 10.93 14.88
CA ALA A 151 -6.62 10.49 13.59
C ALA A 151 -5.35 9.64 13.74
N ASP A 152 -4.55 9.91 14.77
CA ASP A 152 -3.39 9.10 15.14
C ASP A 152 -3.70 7.62 15.43
N ASN A 153 -4.95 7.30 15.77
CA ASN A 153 -5.40 5.95 16.06
C ASN A 153 -5.92 5.23 14.82
N PHE A 154 -5.87 5.82 13.62
CA PHE A 154 -6.38 5.17 12.43
C PHE A 154 -5.41 4.10 11.91
N PRO A 155 -5.95 2.99 11.34
CA PRO A 155 -5.17 1.98 10.65
C PRO A 155 -4.54 2.55 9.39
N PHE A 156 -3.39 3.21 9.54
CA PHE A 156 -2.59 3.65 8.41
C PHE A 156 -1.98 2.45 7.68
N ASN A 157 -1.45 2.70 6.49
CA ASN A 157 -0.75 1.69 5.66
C ASN A 157 0.43 1.00 6.38
N ASP A 158 0.82 1.53 7.53
CA ASP A 158 1.94 1.08 8.35
C ASP A 158 1.50 0.27 9.59
N TRP A 159 0.19 0.10 9.85
CA TRP A 159 -0.27 -0.88 10.84
C TRP A 159 0.13 -2.29 10.41
N GLY A 160 0.85 -2.95 11.28
CA GLY A 160 1.50 -4.21 11.00
C GLY A 160 0.67 -5.44 10.66
N SER A 161 1.40 -6.54 10.42
CA SER A 161 0.88 -7.88 10.15
C SER A 161 0.01 -8.42 11.28
N TYR A 162 0.19 -7.93 12.51
CA TYR A 162 -0.61 -8.31 13.68
C TYR A 162 -2.10 -7.97 13.53
N ALA A 163 -2.41 -6.91 12.79
CA ALA A 163 -3.78 -6.52 12.51
C ALA A 163 -4.18 -6.92 11.08
N THR A 164 -3.61 -7.96 10.46
CA THR A 164 -3.93 -8.30 9.05
C THR A 164 -5.42 -8.38 8.78
N ILE A 165 -6.19 -9.06 9.63
CA ILE A 165 -7.65 -9.17 9.48
C ILE A 165 -8.34 -7.80 9.65
N TRP A 166 -7.97 -7.03 10.67
CA TRP A 166 -8.57 -5.73 10.97
C TRP A 166 -8.17 -4.64 9.96
N ARG A 167 -6.93 -4.69 9.48
CA ARG A 167 -6.36 -3.86 8.42
C ARG A 167 -7.03 -4.16 7.10
N ASP A 168 -7.19 -5.42 6.73
CA ASP A 168 -7.87 -5.79 5.48
C ASP A 168 -9.34 -5.37 5.52
N ALA A 169 -10.00 -5.55 6.67
CA ALA A 169 -11.35 -5.04 6.89
C ALA A 169 -11.40 -3.51 6.74
N TRP A 170 -10.52 -2.77 7.42
CA TRP A 170 -10.41 -1.31 7.29
C TRP A 170 -10.17 -0.86 5.85
N ILE A 171 -9.15 -1.43 5.19
CA ILE A 171 -8.79 -1.16 3.81
C ILE A 171 -9.99 -1.40 2.88
N SER A 172 -10.77 -2.44 3.11
CA SER A 172 -11.95 -2.74 2.29
C SER A 172 -13.04 -1.66 2.35
N PHE A 173 -13.12 -0.88 3.44
CA PHE A 173 -14.05 0.24 3.59
C PHE A 173 -13.53 1.53 2.97
N ILE A 174 -12.25 1.84 3.20
CA ILE A 174 -11.65 3.11 2.77
C ILE A 174 -11.22 3.08 1.30
N ARG A 175 -10.73 1.94 0.78
CA ARG A 175 -10.24 1.81 -0.60
C ARG A 175 -11.32 1.46 -1.61
N GLN A 176 -12.48 2.10 -1.49
CA GLN A 176 -13.55 1.98 -2.47
C GLN A 176 -13.54 3.19 -3.41
N PRO A 177 -13.66 3.01 -4.73
CA PRO A 177 -13.63 4.11 -5.69
C PRO A 177 -14.93 4.93 -5.73
N ARG A 178 -15.89 4.63 -4.86
CA ARG A 178 -17.19 5.31 -4.78
C ARG A 178 -17.15 6.33 -3.65
N ALA A 179 -17.63 7.54 -3.91
CA ALA A 179 -17.77 8.57 -2.89
C ALA A 179 -18.58 8.05 -1.68
N LEU A 180 -18.21 8.53 -0.49
CA LEU A 180 -18.92 8.20 0.74
C LEU A 180 -20.23 8.99 0.79
N THR A 181 -21.35 8.29 0.67
CA THR A 181 -22.68 8.86 0.87
C THR A 181 -23.12 8.66 2.32
N ASP A 182 -24.03 9.49 2.84
CA ASP A 182 -24.51 9.37 4.22
C ASP A 182 -25.09 7.98 4.52
N LYS A 183 -25.90 7.44 3.61
CA LYS A 183 -26.40 6.06 3.74
C LYS A 183 -25.27 5.03 3.79
N SER A 184 -24.24 5.18 2.94
CA SER A 184 -23.11 4.25 2.97
C SER A 184 -22.27 4.39 4.24
N TRP A 185 -22.15 5.62 4.75
CA TRP A 185 -21.49 5.93 6.00
C TRP A 185 -22.23 5.32 7.19
N ASP A 186 -23.55 5.50 7.28
CA ASP A 186 -24.36 4.93 8.37
C ASP A 186 -24.23 3.41 8.45
N ASN A 187 -24.11 2.75 7.29
CA ASN A 187 -23.90 1.31 7.20
C ASN A 187 -22.48 0.89 7.61
N SER A 188 -21.44 1.62 7.17
CA SER A 188 -20.03 1.27 7.44
C SER A 188 -19.53 1.72 8.81
N ARG A 189 -20.08 2.82 9.34
CA ARG A 189 -19.70 3.44 10.61
C ARG A 189 -19.60 2.44 11.78
N PRO A 190 -20.62 1.62 12.10
CA PRO A 190 -20.51 0.69 13.22
C PRO A 190 -19.36 -0.32 13.05
N GLN A 191 -19.06 -0.72 11.82
CA GLN A 191 -17.98 -1.67 11.53
C GLN A 191 -16.60 -1.00 11.67
N LEU A 192 -16.46 0.24 11.18
CA LEU A 192 -15.23 1.02 11.34
C LEU A 192 -14.92 1.30 12.82
N VAL A 193 -15.92 1.71 13.60
CA VAL A 193 -15.80 1.92 15.04
C VAL A 193 -15.39 0.63 15.75
N TYR A 194 -16.04 -0.49 15.42
CA TYR A 194 -15.70 -1.80 15.99
C TYR A 194 -14.25 -2.20 15.68
N ILE A 195 -13.75 -1.97 14.46
CA ILE A 195 -12.35 -2.24 14.10
C ILE A 195 -11.39 -1.43 14.98
N LEU A 196 -11.65 -0.13 15.15
CA LEU A 196 -10.81 0.75 15.97
C LEU A 196 -10.82 0.32 17.45
N GLU A 197 -11.99 -0.01 17.99
CA GLU A 197 -12.13 -0.50 19.36
C GLU A 197 -11.38 -1.81 19.57
N ARG A 198 -11.46 -2.75 18.61
CA ARG A 198 -10.79 -4.05 18.70
C ARG A 198 -9.28 -3.95 18.71
N VAL A 199 -8.70 -3.08 17.87
CA VAL A 199 -7.24 -2.90 17.88
C VAL A 199 -6.76 -2.28 19.19
N ILE A 200 -7.51 -1.32 19.73
CA ILE A 200 -7.20 -0.77 21.07
C ILE A 200 -7.35 -1.85 22.15
N GLU A 201 -8.38 -2.70 22.09
CA GLU A 201 -8.60 -3.78 23.06
C GLU A 201 -7.47 -4.83 23.01
N GLU A 202 -7.06 -5.27 21.82
CA GLU A 202 -5.99 -6.25 21.64
C GLU A 202 -4.65 -5.71 22.18
N PHE A 203 -4.30 -4.47 21.84
CA PHE A 203 -3.13 -3.83 22.43
C PHE A 203 -3.25 -3.69 23.95
N SER A 204 -4.43 -3.28 24.44
CA SER A 204 -4.66 -3.09 25.87
C SER A 204 -4.48 -4.39 26.65
N LYS A 205 -4.84 -5.55 26.10
CA LYS A 205 -4.60 -6.86 26.73
C LYS A 205 -3.11 -7.15 26.91
N LEU A 206 -2.29 -6.90 25.88
CA LEU A 206 -0.84 -7.05 25.97
C LEU A 206 -0.25 -6.09 27.01
N TRP A 207 -0.72 -4.84 27.01
CA TRP A 207 -0.31 -3.84 27.99
C TRP A 207 -0.68 -4.23 29.42
N THR A 208 -1.88 -4.78 29.66
CA THR A 208 -2.30 -5.26 30.98
C THR A 208 -1.43 -6.40 31.48
N ILE A 209 -1.18 -7.42 30.64
CA ILE A 209 -0.29 -8.55 30.99
C ILE A 209 1.10 -8.03 31.38
N TYR A 210 1.57 -7.01 30.68
CA TYR A 210 2.83 -6.38 31.00
C TYR A 210 2.80 -5.60 32.33
N LEU A 211 1.76 -4.80 32.59
CA LEU A 211 1.61 -4.08 33.86
C LEU A 211 1.54 -5.01 35.07
N GLU A 212 1.11 -6.27 34.90
CA GLU A 212 1.11 -7.28 35.97
C GLU A 212 2.50 -7.60 36.52
N GLN A 213 3.57 -7.21 35.83
CA GLN A 213 4.95 -7.37 36.29
C GLN A 213 5.37 -6.32 37.34
N PHE A 214 4.61 -5.22 37.49
CA PHE A 214 4.94 -4.13 38.41
C PHE A 214 4.16 -4.24 39.73
N PRO A 215 4.67 -3.70 40.85
CA PRO A 215 3.91 -3.53 42.09
C PRO A 215 2.66 -2.65 41.88
N LEU A 216 1.57 -2.92 42.61
CA LEU A 216 0.28 -2.22 42.45
C LEU A 216 0.42 -0.69 42.51
N ALA A 217 1.18 -0.18 43.48
CA ALA A 217 1.41 1.26 43.65
C ALA A 217 2.10 1.94 42.44
N GLN A 218 2.84 1.16 41.63
CA GLN A 218 3.45 1.66 40.39
C GLN A 218 2.47 1.55 39.22
N ARG A 219 1.61 0.53 39.19
CA ARG A 219 0.60 0.35 38.11
C ARG A 219 -0.37 1.53 38.04
N ASP A 220 -0.79 2.05 39.18
CA ASP A 220 -1.74 3.17 39.25
C ASP A 220 -1.17 4.48 38.68
N LEU A 221 0.16 4.56 38.52
CA LEU A 221 0.86 5.70 37.93
C LEU A 221 1.21 5.46 36.44
N MET A 222 0.99 4.26 35.91
CA MET A 222 1.28 3.94 34.52
C MET A 222 0.14 4.36 33.60
N LEU A 223 0.49 4.62 32.33
CA LEU A 223 -0.51 4.85 31.28
C LEU A 223 -1.46 3.66 31.18
N ASN A 224 -2.75 3.92 30.95
CA ASN A 224 -3.66 2.84 30.58
C ASN A 224 -3.33 2.31 29.17
N GLY A 225 -3.87 1.13 28.81
CA GLY A 225 -3.56 0.51 27.52
C GLY A 225 -3.81 1.41 26.32
N ARG A 226 -4.85 2.26 26.37
CA ARG A 226 -5.18 3.20 25.29
C ARG A 226 -4.16 4.34 25.18
N GLU A 227 -3.70 4.86 26.31
CA GLU A 227 -2.67 5.91 26.38
C GLU A 227 -1.30 5.38 25.96
N ALA A 228 -0.95 4.17 26.40
CA ALA A 228 0.27 3.49 26.01
C ALA A 228 0.31 3.18 24.51
N ALA A 229 -0.82 2.74 23.91
CA ALA A 229 -0.95 2.57 22.46
C ALA A 229 -0.64 3.86 21.69
N ASN A 230 -0.82 4.99 22.37
CA ASN A 230 -0.68 6.33 21.83
C ASN A 230 0.71 6.96 22.07
N SER A 231 1.62 6.25 22.74
CA SER A 231 3.02 6.69 22.92
C SER A 231 3.77 6.70 21.58
N PRO A 232 4.62 7.71 21.32
CA PRO A 232 5.44 7.77 20.11
C PRO A 232 6.26 6.51 19.86
N ILE A 233 6.87 5.92 20.90
CA ILE A 233 7.70 4.72 20.70
C ILE A 233 6.89 3.48 20.41
N ILE A 234 5.73 3.32 21.06
CA ILE A 234 4.82 2.21 20.80
C ILE A 234 4.25 2.32 19.37
N LYS A 235 3.86 3.53 18.96
CA LYS A 235 3.46 3.82 17.57
C LYS A 235 4.58 3.51 16.57
N ALA A 236 5.82 3.92 16.87
CA ALA A 236 6.97 3.67 16.01
C ALA A 236 7.25 2.16 15.87
N CYS A 237 7.13 1.39 16.95
CA CYS A 237 7.25 -0.07 16.88
C CYS A 237 6.12 -0.71 16.07
N LEU A 238 4.87 -0.31 16.33
CA LEU A 238 3.70 -0.80 15.59
C LEU A 238 3.81 -0.50 14.08
N ALA A 239 4.57 0.53 13.71
CA ALA A 239 4.83 0.96 12.34
C ALA A 239 6.10 0.38 11.68
N GLU A 240 7.02 -0.25 12.44
CA GLU A 240 8.32 -0.72 11.94
C GLU A 240 8.18 -1.82 10.86
N ASP A 241 8.90 -1.69 9.74
CA ASP A 241 8.74 -2.52 8.52
C ASP A 241 7.29 -2.61 8.04
N LYS A 242 6.56 -1.48 8.11
CA LYS A 242 5.11 -1.39 7.81
C LYS A 242 4.31 -2.37 8.67
N GLY A 243 4.83 -2.53 9.89
CA GLY A 243 4.49 -3.46 10.95
C GLY A 243 4.48 -4.95 10.55
N LYS A 244 5.14 -5.36 9.45
CA LYS A 244 5.21 -6.78 9.08
C LYS A 244 5.82 -7.66 10.16
N ILE A 245 6.64 -7.06 11.02
CA ILE A 245 7.28 -7.73 12.13
C ILE A 245 6.29 -7.82 13.28
N GLU A 246 6.05 -9.06 13.69
CA GLU A 246 5.27 -9.42 14.86
C GLU A 246 5.86 -8.72 16.13
N ILE A 247 5.08 -7.88 16.83
CA ILE A 247 5.25 -7.60 18.29
C ILE A 247 5.06 -8.88 19.13
N THR A 248 6.09 -9.72 19.18
CA THR A 248 6.12 -10.81 20.14
C THR A 248 6.36 -10.27 21.56
N ALA A 249 6.15 -11.09 22.59
CA ALA A 249 6.48 -10.72 23.95
C ALA A 249 7.94 -10.25 24.09
N GLU A 250 8.88 -10.96 23.44
CA GLU A 250 10.31 -10.63 23.49
C GLU A 250 10.62 -9.25 22.88
N ARG A 251 9.94 -8.90 21.79
CA ARG A 251 10.13 -7.59 21.14
C ARG A 251 9.46 -6.48 21.93
N PHE A 252 8.31 -6.77 22.52
CA PHE A 252 7.65 -5.87 23.44
C PHE A 252 8.54 -5.56 24.66
N ASP A 253 9.18 -6.58 25.24
CA ASP A 253 10.12 -6.45 26.36
C ASP A 253 11.33 -5.55 26.04
N VAL A 254 11.76 -5.47 24.77
CA VAL A 254 12.85 -4.56 24.34
C VAL A 254 12.41 -3.09 24.33
N LEU A 255 11.13 -2.83 24.05
CA LEU A 255 10.58 -1.47 23.93
C LEU A 255 10.16 -0.89 25.26
N VAL A 256 9.69 -1.78 26.12
CA VAL A 256 9.25 -1.56 27.49
C VAL A 256 10.10 -0.54 28.26
N PRO A 257 11.44 -0.66 28.35
CA PRO A 257 12.22 0.28 29.16
C PRO A 257 12.17 1.70 28.61
N THR A 258 12.10 1.83 27.28
CA THR A 258 12.06 3.14 26.63
C THR A 258 10.65 3.74 26.68
N ALA A 259 9.60 2.91 26.56
CA ALA A 259 8.23 3.34 26.81
C ALA A 259 8.06 3.82 28.25
N LEU A 260 8.60 3.09 29.23
CA LEU A 260 8.62 3.53 30.64
C LEU A 260 9.36 4.84 30.83
N ALA A 261 10.51 5.04 30.20
CA ALA A 261 11.24 6.30 30.27
C ALA A 261 10.43 7.49 29.72
N GLU A 262 9.62 7.29 28.67
CA GLU A 262 8.67 8.29 28.18
C GLU A 262 7.56 8.57 29.21
N VAL A 263 6.99 7.53 29.83
CA VAL A 263 5.97 7.66 30.88
C VAL A 263 6.54 8.42 32.08
N GLU A 264 7.72 8.06 32.57
CA GLU A 264 8.39 8.77 33.67
C GLU A 264 8.72 10.22 33.31
N GLY A 265 9.10 10.48 32.05
CA GLY A 265 9.31 11.84 31.56
C GLY A 265 8.01 12.65 31.56
N HIS A 266 6.88 12.02 31.24
CA HIS A 266 5.56 12.64 31.28
C HIS A 266 5.09 12.91 32.72
N LEU A 267 5.22 11.93 33.61
CA LEU A 267 4.88 12.07 35.03
C LEU A 267 5.70 13.19 35.68
N ARG A 268 7.01 13.28 35.40
CA ARG A 268 7.86 14.38 35.90
C ARG A 268 7.40 15.75 35.42
N LYS A 269 6.91 15.87 34.18
CA LYS A 269 6.35 17.13 33.69
C LYS A 269 5.07 17.50 34.45
N ILE A 270 4.16 16.54 34.64
CA ILE A 270 2.93 16.77 35.42
C ILE A 270 3.28 17.20 36.85
N GLU A 271 4.23 16.53 37.50
CA GLU A 271 4.71 16.89 38.84
C GLU A 271 5.25 18.33 38.88
N GLN A 272 6.11 18.71 37.92
CA GLN A 272 6.63 20.08 37.81
C GLN A 272 5.51 21.10 37.62
N TYR A 273 4.49 20.80 36.81
CA TYR A 273 3.33 21.68 36.62
C TYR A 273 2.50 21.81 37.91
N LEU A 274 2.28 20.73 38.63
CA LEU A 274 1.57 20.74 39.92
C LEU A 274 2.33 21.55 40.97
N ILE A 275 3.65 21.37 41.06
CA ILE A 275 4.49 22.16 41.97
C ILE A 275 4.42 23.65 41.61
N ALA A 276 4.54 24.00 40.33
CA ALA A 276 4.42 25.39 39.87
C ALA A 276 3.05 25.98 40.22
N TYR A 277 1.96 25.23 39.99
CA TYR A 277 0.60 25.64 40.34
C TYR A 277 0.41 25.87 41.85
N LEU A 278 0.94 24.97 42.68
CA LEU A 278 0.78 25.04 44.14
C LEU A 278 1.67 26.12 44.78
N THR A 279 2.79 26.48 44.16
CA THR A 279 3.76 27.45 44.69
C THR A 279 3.54 28.87 44.19
N ASP A 280 2.91 29.06 43.03
CA ASP A 280 2.59 30.37 42.47
C ASP A 280 1.09 30.68 42.60
N SER A 281 0.74 31.53 43.57
CA SER A 281 -0.64 32.00 43.79
C SER A 281 -1.25 32.76 42.61
N SER A 282 -0.45 33.15 41.62
CA SER A 282 -0.92 33.79 40.38
C SER A 282 -1.18 32.80 39.24
N PHE A 283 -0.80 31.53 39.41
CA PHE A 283 -1.04 30.49 38.42
C PHE A 283 -2.52 30.10 38.42
N THR A 284 -3.27 30.63 37.46
CA THR A 284 -4.71 30.35 37.37
C THR A 284 -4.97 28.93 36.86
N ALA A 285 -6.10 28.34 37.26
CA ALA A 285 -6.55 27.05 36.74
C ALA A 285 -6.67 27.04 35.19
N ASN A 286 -6.90 28.20 34.58
CA ASN A 286 -6.93 28.37 33.12
C ASN A 286 -5.52 28.30 32.48
N ALA A 287 -4.48 28.77 33.18
CA ALA A 287 -3.10 28.66 32.71
C ALA A 287 -2.60 27.20 32.78
N LEU A 288 -2.99 26.49 33.84
CA LEU A 288 -2.78 25.05 33.97
C LEU A 288 -3.53 24.30 32.85
N ALA A 289 -4.82 24.58 32.66
CA ALA A 289 -5.62 23.92 31.63
C ALA A 289 -5.13 24.19 30.19
N ALA A 290 -4.50 25.35 29.93
CA ALA A 290 -3.94 25.69 28.62
C ALA A 290 -2.53 25.11 28.37
N ALA A 291 -1.76 24.84 29.43
CA ALA A 291 -0.44 24.22 29.35
C ALA A 291 -0.52 22.69 29.21
N LEU A 292 -1.62 22.12 29.68
CA LEU A 292 -1.92 20.69 29.66
C LEU A 292 -2.66 20.33 28.37
N THR A 293 -2.14 19.36 27.62
CA THR A 293 -2.87 18.77 26.49
C THR A 293 -4.09 17.99 27.00
N ASN A 294 -5.04 17.62 26.12
CA ASN A 294 -6.17 16.78 26.51
C ASN A 294 -5.75 15.45 27.19
N LYS A 295 -4.53 14.94 26.91
CA LYS A 295 -3.97 13.76 27.58
C LYS A 295 -3.53 14.03 29.03
N ASP A 296 -3.06 15.23 29.31
CA ASP A 296 -2.59 15.62 30.64
C ASP A 296 -3.77 15.85 31.63
N HIS A 297 -4.94 16.22 31.11
CA HIS A 297 -6.16 16.44 31.92
C HIS A 297 -6.73 15.14 32.54
N ASP A 298 -6.65 14.01 31.84
CA ASP A 298 -7.13 12.73 32.36
C ASP A 298 -6.19 12.16 33.44
N ALA A 299 -4.87 12.30 33.25
CA ALA A 299 -3.88 11.97 34.28
C ALA A 299 -4.04 12.82 35.55
N LEU A 300 -4.36 14.11 35.41
CA LEU A 300 -4.64 15.00 36.54
C LEU A 300 -5.97 14.73 37.22
N ARG A 301 -7.02 14.33 36.49
CA ARG A 301 -8.25 13.83 37.11
C ARG A 301 -7.99 12.59 37.96
N HIS A 302 -7.14 11.69 37.48
CA HIS A 302 -6.78 10.48 38.22
C HIS A 302 -5.94 10.80 39.47
N ALA A 303 -4.98 11.71 39.36
CA ALA A 303 -4.19 12.20 40.50
C ALA A 303 -5.03 12.96 41.53
N ALA A 304 -6.00 13.78 41.10
CA ALA A 304 -6.94 14.46 41.98
C ALA A 304 -7.81 13.47 42.78
N THR A 305 -8.31 12.41 42.13
CA THR A 305 -9.05 11.34 42.83
C THR A 305 -8.19 10.57 43.84
N LEU A 306 -6.87 10.46 43.63
CA LEU A 306 -5.95 9.85 44.58
C LEU A 306 -5.65 10.77 45.79
N SER A 307 -5.62 12.10 45.58
CA SER A 307 -5.40 13.08 46.66
C SER A 307 -6.58 13.22 47.64
N ASP A 308 -7.79 12.86 47.20
CA ASP A 308 -8.97 12.76 48.05
C ASP A 308 -9.08 11.41 48.78
N CYS A 309 -8.16 10.46 48.52
CA CYS A 309 -8.12 9.18 49.22
C CYS A 309 -7.51 9.34 50.62
N PRO A 310 -8.25 9.04 51.71
CA PRO A 310 -7.79 9.26 53.09
C PRO A 310 -6.49 8.52 53.47
N SER A 311 -6.14 7.46 52.73
CA SER A 311 -4.94 6.65 52.96
C SER A 311 -3.62 7.29 52.49
N TYR A 312 -3.68 8.41 51.75
CA TYR A 312 -2.50 9.11 51.23
C TYR A 312 -2.22 10.46 51.92
N ARG A 313 -3.02 10.84 52.93
CA ARG A 313 -2.74 11.99 53.79
C ARG A 313 -1.83 11.56 54.95
N TYR A 314 -0.52 11.56 54.71
CA TYR A 314 0.51 11.57 55.75
C TYR A 314 1.09 12.97 55.88
#